data_AF-A0A520YNM3-F1
#
_entry.id   AF-A0A520YNM3-F1
#
_cell.length_a   1.000
_cell.length_b   1.000
_cell.length_c   1.000
_cell.angle_alpha   90.00
_cell.angle_beta   90.00
_cell.angle_gamma   90.00
#
_symmetry.space_group_name_H-M   'P 1'
#
loop_
_entity.id
_entity.type
_entity.pdbx_description
1 polymer ?
#
loop_
_entity_poly.entity_id
_entity_poly.type
_entity_poly.pdbx_seq_one_letter_code
_entity_poly.pdbx_strand_id
1 'polypeptide(L)'
;MSITRTFGPGIDIESRTLDEAKIIQYIYLKLAALGFETNAESEVSEFLDIAKPLLNNYKEKSRLLSSYLSPIGSRIQGYLENLLEDVPDSGNISLPEHPFLLDRHGLARILSLPPDSDSYETDIVKSYRTPQGILHNPKEDRRTTKGVFHVCEGGLPVPHDKKRVPKVTFARLLAKALDPPDELLTLPFTANQEEQAKLFVGLLLRPIVVPEVPGVLKEKSMEIRFFAPGSLVSNLD
;
A
#
# COMPACT_ATOMS: atom_id res chain seq x y z
N MET A 1 -9.42 -13.78 -23.44
CA MET A 1 -9.43 -12.64 -24.38
C MET A 1 -8.52 -11.58 -23.80
N SER A 2 -7.45 -11.19 -24.52
CA SER A 2 -6.39 -10.31 -24.00
C SER A 2 -6.87 -8.86 -23.81
N ILE A 3 -6.62 -8.28 -22.64
CA ILE A 3 -6.93 -6.88 -22.24
C ILE A 3 -5.90 -5.91 -22.84
N THR A 4 -5.64 -5.98 -24.15
CA THR A 4 -4.60 -5.18 -24.81
C THR A 4 -5.13 -3.97 -25.60
N ARG A 5 -6.41 -3.60 -25.45
CA ARG A 5 -6.96 -2.43 -26.16
C ARG A 5 -7.71 -1.48 -25.24
N THR A 6 -7.00 -0.47 -24.76
CA THR A 6 -7.58 0.76 -24.23
C THR A 6 -7.89 1.69 -25.41
N PHE A 7 -9.17 2.04 -25.61
CA PHE A 7 -9.56 3.05 -26.59
C PHE A 7 -9.52 4.43 -25.94
N GLY A 8 -8.41 5.15 -26.15
CA GLY A 8 -8.24 6.55 -25.76
C GLY A 8 -7.18 7.21 -26.64
N PRO A 9 -7.37 8.47 -27.09
CA PRO A 9 -6.43 9.14 -27.96
C PRO A 9 -5.20 9.60 -27.15
N GLY A 10 -4.04 8.97 -27.40
CA GLY A 10 -2.73 9.58 -27.16
C GLY A 10 -2.11 9.44 -25.77
N ILE A 11 -1.93 8.22 -25.26
CA ILE A 11 -0.97 7.96 -24.17
C ILE A 11 -0.01 6.86 -24.64
N ASP A 12 1.29 7.15 -24.56
CA ASP A 12 2.42 6.34 -25.03
C ASP A 12 2.28 4.84 -24.75
N ILE A 13 2.25 4.05 -25.83
CA ILE A 13 2.13 2.58 -25.83
C ILE A 13 3.47 1.89 -25.47
N GLU A 14 4.56 2.65 -25.23
CA GLU A 14 5.87 2.07 -24.91
C GLU A 14 6.18 1.93 -23.40
N SER A 15 5.20 2.14 -22.52
CA SER A 15 5.36 1.69 -21.13
C SER A 15 5.18 0.17 -21.09
N ARG A 16 6.23 -0.56 -20.72
CA ARG A 16 6.25 -2.02 -20.54
C ARG A 16 5.09 -2.49 -19.66
N THR A 17 3.92 -2.74 -20.24
CA THR A 17 2.87 -3.52 -19.60
C THR A 17 3.42 -4.93 -19.50
N LEU A 18 3.91 -5.29 -18.31
CA LEU A 18 4.18 -6.68 -18.01
C LEU A 18 2.90 -7.45 -18.32
N ASP A 19 3.05 -8.55 -19.04
CA ASP A 19 1.97 -9.51 -19.27
C ASP A 19 1.31 -9.85 -17.92
N GLU A 20 -0.03 -9.89 -17.86
CA GLU A 20 -0.78 -10.06 -16.60
C GLU A 20 -0.32 -11.33 -15.86
N ALA A 21 -0.04 -12.41 -16.60
CA ALA A 21 0.53 -13.64 -16.07
C ALA A 21 1.88 -13.42 -15.38
N LYS A 22 2.75 -12.57 -15.94
CA LYS A 22 4.05 -12.22 -15.32
C LYS A 22 3.89 -11.35 -14.09
N ILE A 23 2.88 -10.48 -14.05
CA ILE A 23 2.55 -9.68 -12.87
C ILE A 23 2.06 -10.61 -11.75
N ILE A 24 1.17 -11.55 -12.06
CA ILE A 24 0.66 -12.57 -11.13
C ILE A 24 1.82 -13.41 -10.57
N GLN A 25 2.70 -13.95 -11.43
CA GLN A 25 3.90 -14.67 -10.99
C GLN A 25 4.78 -13.83 -10.07
N TYR A 26 4.96 -12.55 -10.39
CA TYR A 26 5.75 -11.63 -9.57
C TYR A 26 5.09 -11.33 -8.21
N ILE A 27 3.75 -11.22 -8.16
CA ILE A 27 3.00 -11.07 -6.90
C ILE A 27 3.23 -12.28 -6.01
N TYR A 28 3.07 -13.49 -6.54
CA TYR A 28 3.31 -14.71 -5.77
C TYR A 28 4.75 -14.79 -5.26
N LEU A 29 5.74 -14.45 -6.09
CA LEU A 29 7.14 -14.39 -5.67
C LEU A 29 7.36 -13.44 -4.48
N LYS A 30 6.70 -12.27 -4.49
CA LYS A 30 6.78 -11.29 -3.41
C LYS A 30 6.07 -11.74 -2.15
N LEU A 31 4.90 -12.37 -2.27
CA LEU A 31 4.19 -12.97 -1.13
C LEU A 31 5.05 -14.05 -0.47
N ALA A 32 5.65 -14.95 -1.28
CA ALA A 32 6.57 -15.97 -0.78
C ALA A 32 7.82 -15.38 -0.12
N ALA A 33 8.39 -14.30 -0.68
CA ALA A 33 9.52 -13.59 -0.07
C ALA A 33 9.17 -12.95 1.29
N LEU A 34 7.93 -12.49 1.47
CA LEU A 34 7.39 -12.01 2.74
C LEU A 34 7.00 -13.15 3.70
N GLY A 35 7.07 -14.40 3.23
CA GLY A 35 6.83 -15.59 4.03
C GLY A 35 5.39 -16.10 4.04
N PHE A 36 4.53 -15.59 3.16
CA PHE A 36 3.19 -16.13 2.96
C PHE A 36 3.24 -17.38 2.08
N GLU A 37 2.39 -18.36 2.40
CA GLU A 37 2.18 -19.51 1.55
C GLU A 37 1.36 -19.10 0.32
N THR A 38 1.71 -19.66 -0.83
CA THR A 38 1.10 -19.28 -2.10
C THR A 38 0.54 -20.51 -2.79
N ASN A 39 -0.78 -20.60 -2.91
CA ASN A 39 -1.45 -21.64 -3.69
C ASN A 39 -1.53 -21.18 -5.15
N ALA A 40 -0.38 -21.21 -5.83
CA ALA A 40 -0.27 -20.79 -7.21
C ALA A 40 -0.56 -21.95 -8.18
N GLU A 41 -0.99 -21.63 -9.41
CA GLU A 41 -1.18 -22.62 -10.48
C GLU A 41 0.14 -23.37 -10.81
N SER A 42 0.04 -24.52 -11.49
CA SER A 42 1.16 -25.44 -11.69
C SER A 42 2.43 -24.78 -12.26
N GLU A 43 2.30 -23.94 -13.30
CA GLU A 43 3.46 -23.27 -13.91
C GLU A 43 4.11 -22.24 -12.97
N VAL A 44 3.32 -21.54 -12.17
CA VAL A 44 3.82 -20.58 -11.18
C VAL A 44 4.47 -21.32 -10.02
N SER A 45 3.89 -22.45 -9.60
CA SER A 45 4.45 -23.33 -8.57
C SER A 45 5.83 -23.85 -8.98
N GLU A 46 5.99 -24.32 -10.22
CA GLU A 46 7.29 -24.79 -10.74
C GLU A 46 8.36 -23.68 -10.68
N PHE A 47 8.02 -22.45 -11.07
CA PHE A 47 8.92 -21.32 -10.97
C PHE A 47 9.29 -20.99 -9.51
N LEU A 48 8.30 -20.99 -8.61
CA LEU A 48 8.52 -20.74 -7.18
C LEU A 48 9.39 -21.82 -6.53
N ASP A 49 9.23 -23.08 -6.92
CA ASP A 49 10.04 -24.19 -6.43
C ASP A 49 11.51 -24.03 -6.82
N ILE A 50 11.78 -23.57 -8.04
CA ILE A 50 13.15 -23.23 -8.49
C ILE A 50 13.70 -22.05 -7.67
N ALA A 51 12.88 -21.04 -7.39
CA ALA A 51 13.29 -19.84 -6.65
C ALA A 51 13.38 -20.04 -5.12
N LYS A 52 12.79 -21.10 -4.58
CA LYS A 52 12.63 -21.36 -3.14
C LYS A 52 13.92 -21.27 -2.32
N PRO A 53 15.07 -21.82 -2.75
CA PRO A 53 16.32 -21.68 -2.00
C PRO A 53 16.78 -20.22 -1.87
N LEU A 54 16.59 -19.42 -2.94
CA LEU A 54 16.93 -18.01 -2.95
C LEU A 54 15.97 -17.19 -2.08
N LEU A 55 14.67 -17.49 -2.14
CA LEU A 55 13.64 -16.87 -1.30
C LEU A 55 13.88 -17.15 0.19
N ASN A 56 14.21 -18.38 0.55
CA ASN A 56 14.53 -18.74 1.93
C ASN A 56 15.77 -18.00 2.44
N ASN A 57 16.81 -17.86 1.60
CA ASN A 57 17.99 -17.08 1.94
C ASN A 57 17.64 -15.59 2.12
N TYR A 58 16.79 -15.05 1.25
CA TYR A 58 16.30 -13.69 1.35
C TYR A 58 15.48 -13.47 2.63
N LYS A 59 14.60 -14.41 2.99
CA LYS A 59 13.77 -14.37 4.20
C LYS A 59 14.63 -14.30 5.46
N GLU A 60 15.64 -15.17 5.59
CA GLU A 60 16.56 -15.14 6.75
C GLU A 60 17.38 -13.84 6.81
N LYS A 61 17.86 -13.33 5.68
CA LYS A 61 18.56 -12.03 5.63
C LYS A 61 17.63 -10.87 6.00
N SER A 62 16.39 -10.89 5.51
CA SER A 62 15.38 -9.88 5.83
C SER A 62 15.04 -9.89 7.31
N ARG A 63 14.94 -11.08 7.92
CA ARG A 63 14.72 -11.23 9.37
C ARG A 63 15.83 -10.60 10.20
N LEU A 64 17.09 -10.72 9.78
CA LEU A 64 18.23 -10.06 10.44
C LEU A 64 18.19 -8.52 10.30
N LEU A 65 17.52 -8.03 9.26
CA LEU A 65 17.34 -6.60 8.99
C LEU A 65 15.97 -6.07 9.44
N SER A 66 15.18 -6.86 10.17
CA SER A 66 13.80 -6.55 10.53
C SER A 66 13.65 -5.22 11.28
N SER A 67 14.64 -4.87 12.10
CA SER A 67 14.64 -3.62 12.88
C SER A 67 14.93 -2.36 12.04
N TYR A 68 15.16 -2.46 10.74
CA TYR A 68 15.52 -1.33 9.88
C TYR A 68 14.34 -0.85 9.03
N LEU A 69 13.88 0.36 9.32
CA LEU A 69 12.97 1.08 8.44
C LEU A 69 13.71 1.61 7.20
N SER A 70 12.97 1.76 6.10
CA SER A 70 13.45 2.50 4.93
C SER A 70 13.84 3.95 5.31
N PRO A 71 14.72 4.63 4.55
CA PRO A 71 15.14 6.00 4.90
C PRO A 71 13.99 7.00 5.11
N ILE A 72 12.92 6.88 4.32
CA ILE A 72 11.69 7.67 4.53
C ILE A 72 10.94 7.22 5.78
N GLY A 73 10.84 5.92 6.02
CA GLY A 73 10.26 5.35 7.24
C GLY A 73 10.96 5.87 8.49
N SER A 74 12.30 5.87 8.52
CA SER A 74 13.07 6.40 9.65
C SER A 74 12.83 7.89 9.89
N ARG A 75 12.67 8.70 8.83
CA ARG A 75 12.32 10.12 8.98
C ARG A 75 10.93 10.32 9.57
N ILE A 76 9.94 9.55 9.10
CA ILE A 76 8.57 9.63 9.61
C ILE A 76 8.52 9.13 11.05
N GLN A 77 9.15 7.99 11.34
CA GLN A 77 9.20 7.40 12.67
C GLN A 77 9.87 8.35 13.67
N GLY A 78 11.04 8.89 13.34
CA GLY A 78 11.73 9.86 14.20
C GLY A 78 10.93 11.16 14.42
N TYR A 79 10.16 11.61 13.41
CA TYR A 79 9.23 12.72 13.62
C TYR A 79 8.10 12.37 14.60
N LEU A 80 7.51 11.19 14.48
CA LEU A 80 6.43 10.73 15.36
C LEU A 80 6.92 10.55 16.80
N GLU A 81 8.11 9.95 16.98
CA GLU A 81 8.75 9.78 18.28
C GLU A 81 9.01 11.13 18.96
N ASN A 82 9.62 12.08 18.24
CA ASN A 82 9.85 13.43 18.77
C ASN A 82 8.55 14.18 19.07
N LEU A 83 7.54 14.03 18.21
CA LEU A 83 6.23 14.65 18.45
C LEU A 83 5.56 14.07 19.69
N LEU A 84 5.77 12.80 20.02
CA LEU A 84 5.01 12.09 21.06
C LEU A 84 5.83 11.76 22.32
N GLU A 85 7.03 12.33 22.45
CA GLU A 85 7.97 12.08 23.56
C GLU A 85 7.37 12.39 24.94
N ASP A 86 6.55 13.44 25.04
CA ASP A 86 5.89 13.90 26.27
C ASP A 86 4.52 13.21 26.52
N VAL A 87 4.09 12.31 25.65
CA VAL A 87 2.82 11.59 25.78
C VAL A 87 3.06 10.26 26.51
N PRO A 88 2.48 10.05 27.70
CA PRO A 88 2.59 8.78 28.40
C PRO A 88 2.01 7.63 27.57
N ASP A 89 2.63 6.45 27.65
CA ASP A 89 2.20 5.23 26.95
C ASP A 89 2.14 5.34 25.41
N SER A 90 2.89 6.27 24.81
CA SER A 90 2.99 6.42 23.34
C SER A 90 3.96 5.43 22.68
N GLY A 91 4.73 4.66 23.46
CA GLY A 91 5.89 3.88 23.02
C GLY A 91 5.65 2.69 22.09
N ASN A 92 4.39 2.42 21.69
CA ASN A 92 4.05 1.29 20.81
C ASN A 92 3.63 1.72 19.39
N ILE A 93 3.96 2.94 18.97
CA ILE A 93 3.63 3.43 17.62
C ILE A 93 4.83 3.18 16.71
N SER A 94 4.75 2.10 15.92
CA SER A 94 5.73 1.78 14.87
C SER A 94 5.05 1.69 13.51
N LEU A 95 5.69 2.23 12.47
CA LEU A 95 5.23 2.06 11.11
C LEU A 95 5.27 0.57 10.69
N PRO A 96 4.46 0.15 9.69
CA PRO A 96 4.51 -1.23 9.21
C PRO A 96 5.91 -1.58 8.71
N GLU A 97 6.55 -2.57 9.33
CA GLU A 97 7.94 -2.94 9.09
C GLU A 97 8.14 -3.61 7.72
N HIS A 98 7.23 -4.52 7.35
CA HIS A 98 7.33 -5.36 6.16
C HIS A 98 6.06 -5.33 5.30
N PRO A 99 5.66 -4.15 4.79
CA PRO A 99 4.51 -4.07 3.89
C PRO A 99 4.82 -4.72 2.54
N PHE A 100 3.78 -5.18 1.84
CA PHE A 100 3.91 -5.50 0.42
C PHE A 100 4.16 -4.22 -0.37
N LEU A 101 5.35 -4.07 -0.93
CA LEU A 101 5.74 -2.87 -1.66
C LEU A 101 5.18 -2.86 -3.08
N LEU A 102 4.56 -1.76 -3.49
CA LEU A 102 4.16 -1.53 -4.87
C LEU A 102 5.32 -0.85 -5.63
N ASP A 103 6.21 -1.68 -6.16
CA ASP A 103 7.45 -1.25 -6.84
C ASP A 103 7.36 -1.31 -8.38
N ARG A 104 6.25 -1.83 -8.90
CA ARG A 104 5.95 -1.85 -10.33
C ARG A 104 4.53 -1.38 -10.59
N HIS A 105 4.37 -0.61 -11.66
CA HIS A 105 3.06 -0.18 -12.13
C HIS A 105 2.18 -1.39 -12.46
N GLY A 106 0.90 -1.31 -12.10
CA GLY A 106 -0.10 -2.37 -12.34
C GLY A 106 -0.22 -3.43 -11.25
N LEU A 107 0.69 -3.47 -10.26
CA LEU A 107 0.57 -4.44 -9.15
C LEU A 107 -0.68 -4.20 -8.31
N ALA A 108 -0.97 -2.96 -7.94
CA ALA A 108 -2.10 -2.62 -7.08
C ALA A 108 -3.44 -3.05 -7.72
N ARG A 109 -3.60 -2.82 -9.03
CA ARG A 109 -4.74 -3.30 -9.81
C ARG A 109 -4.97 -4.80 -9.69
N ILE A 110 -3.93 -5.61 -9.94
CA ILE A 110 -4.03 -7.07 -9.89
C ILE A 110 -4.27 -7.54 -8.46
N LEU A 111 -3.66 -6.89 -7.47
CA LEU A 111 -3.84 -7.21 -6.06
C LEU A 111 -5.26 -6.94 -5.54
N SER A 112 -6.04 -6.12 -6.25
CA SER A 112 -7.36 -5.66 -5.82
C SER A 112 -8.49 -6.68 -6.06
N LEU A 113 -8.19 -7.82 -6.70
CA LEU A 113 -9.12 -8.92 -6.95
C LEU A 113 -8.43 -10.28 -6.79
N PRO A 114 -9.15 -11.33 -6.37
CA PRO A 114 -8.67 -12.70 -6.50
C PRO A 114 -8.35 -13.04 -7.97
N PRO A 115 -7.30 -13.83 -8.26
CA PRO A 115 -6.93 -14.21 -9.62
C PRO A 115 -7.99 -15.09 -10.30
N ASP A 116 -8.79 -15.81 -9.52
CA ASP A 116 -9.83 -16.76 -9.95
C ASP A 116 -11.25 -16.16 -9.94
N SER A 117 -11.39 -14.86 -9.70
CA SER A 117 -12.68 -14.18 -9.59
C SER A 117 -12.69 -12.82 -10.27
N ASP A 118 -13.84 -12.47 -10.85
CA ASP A 118 -14.11 -11.13 -11.40
C ASP A 118 -14.68 -10.16 -10.36
N SER A 119 -14.87 -10.59 -9.12
CA SER A 119 -15.42 -9.75 -8.05
C SER A 119 -14.80 -10.03 -6.69
N TYR A 120 -14.73 -8.98 -5.86
CA TYR A 120 -14.34 -9.06 -4.45
C TYR A 120 -15.17 -8.06 -3.65
N GLU A 121 -15.80 -8.50 -2.56
CA GLU A 121 -16.67 -7.65 -1.75
C GLU A 121 -16.32 -7.74 -0.27
N THR A 122 -16.29 -6.58 0.38
CA THR A 122 -16.22 -6.42 1.84
C THR A 122 -17.32 -5.45 2.28
N ASP A 123 -17.44 -5.23 3.59
CA ASP A 123 -18.37 -4.24 4.15
C ASP A 123 -18.01 -2.79 3.78
N ILE A 124 -16.80 -2.53 3.27
CA ILE A 124 -16.30 -1.17 2.99
C ILE A 124 -15.96 -0.89 1.53
N VAL A 125 -15.73 -1.92 0.71
CA VAL A 125 -15.44 -1.78 -0.72
C VAL A 125 -15.92 -3.00 -1.50
N LYS A 126 -16.49 -2.75 -2.68
CA LYS A 126 -16.86 -3.76 -3.67
C LYS A 126 -16.10 -3.52 -4.97
N SER A 127 -15.33 -4.50 -5.40
CA SER A 127 -14.45 -4.43 -6.56
C SER A 127 -14.91 -5.39 -7.64
N TYR A 128 -14.88 -4.96 -8.90
CA TYR A 128 -15.32 -5.75 -10.04
C TYR A 128 -14.36 -5.58 -11.22
N ARG A 129 -14.02 -6.68 -11.90
CA ARG A 129 -13.39 -6.65 -13.21
C ARG A 129 -14.45 -6.31 -14.25
N THR A 130 -14.12 -5.38 -15.14
CA THR A 130 -15.01 -4.91 -16.21
C THR A 130 -14.28 -4.97 -17.55
N PRO A 131 -15.00 -4.98 -18.69
CA PRO A 131 -14.37 -4.90 -20.00
C PRO A 131 -13.46 -3.67 -20.20
N GLN A 132 -13.69 -2.59 -19.45
CA GLN A 132 -12.95 -1.33 -19.54
C GLN A 132 -11.78 -1.21 -18.54
N GLY A 133 -11.65 -2.15 -17.60
CA GLY A 133 -10.68 -2.08 -16.52
C GLY A 133 -11.25 -2.63 -15.21
N ILE A 134 -11.01 -1.93 -14.10
CA ILE A 134 -11.51 -2.31 -12.78
C ILE A 134 -12.45 -1.23 -12.23
N LEU A 135 -13.50 -1.66 -11.54
CA LEU A 135 -14.47 -0.80 -10.87
C LEU A 135 -14.36 -1.02 -9.36
N HIS A 136 -14.26 0.06 -8.59
CA HIS A 136 -14.28 0.04 -7.12
C HIS A 136 -15.41 0.91 -6.60
N ASN A 137 -16.37 0.30 -5.90
CA ASN A 137 -17.48 0.96 -5.24
C ASN A 137 -17.24 0.94 -3.72
N PRO A 138 -16.68 2.01 -3.13
CA PRO A 138 -16.56 2.12 -1.69
C PRO A 138 -17.93 2.28 -1.02
N LYS A 139 -18.03 1.95 0.27
CA LYS A 139 -19.25 2.12 1.06
C LYS A 139 -19.78 3.56 1.04
N GLU A 140 -18.86 4.52 1.15
CA GLU A 140 -19.17 5.95 1.07
C GLU A 140 -18.81 6.48 -0.32
N ASP A 141 -19.82 6.74 -1.15
CA ASP A 141 -19.67 7.19 -2.54
C ASP A 141 -19.33 8.69 -2.65
N ARG A 142 -19.41 9.46 -1.56
CA ARG A 142 -19.19 10.92 -1.58
C ARG A 142 -18.36 11.41 -0.41
N ARG A 143 -17.46 12.34 -0.72
CA ARG A 143 -16.62 13.00 0.29
C ARG A 143 -17.41 14.09 1.02
N THR A 144 -17.31 14.10 2.36
CA THR A 144 -17.78 15.20 3.20
C THR A 144 -16.65 16.20 3.46
N THR A 145 -16.94 17.50 3.47
CA THR A 145 -15.93 18.57 3.71
C THR A 145 -16.11 19.28 5.06
N LYS A 146 -17.35 19.34 5.58
CA LYS A 146 -17.65 20.05 6.83
C LYS A 146 -17.21 19.22 8.04
N GLY A 147 -16.20 19.73 8.78
CA GLY A 147 -15.80 19.18 10.07
C GLY A 147 -14.98 17.88 10.02
N VAL A 148 -14.42 17.53 8.85
CA VAL A 148 -13.60 16.32 8.65
C VAL A 148 -12.10 16.54 8.84
N PHE A 149 -11.63 17.79 8.79
CA PHE A 149 -10.19 18.09 8.88
C PHE A 149 -9.81 18.40 10.33
N HIS A 150 -9.04 17.49 10.94
CA HIS A 150 -8.56 17.58 12.31
C HIS A 150 -7.04 17.77 12.32
N VAL A 151 -6.51 18.56 13.26
CA VAL A 151 -5.08 18.86 13.38
C VAL A 151 -4.63 18.61 14.81
N CYS A 152 -3.58 17.80 14.97
CA CYS A 152 -2.97 17.51 16.25
C CYS A 152 -2.25 18.75 16.81
N GLU A 153 -2.32 18.93 18.12
CA GLU A 153 -1.51 19.91 18.85
C GLU A 153 -0.02 19.51 18.91
N GLY A 154 0.84 20.41 19.39
CA GLY A 154 2.27 20.16 19.57
C GLY A 154 3.15 20.43 18.34
N GLY A 155 2.54 20.75 17.19
CA GLY A 155 3.23 21.18 15.97
C GLY A 155 3.05 22.66 15.67
N LEU A 156 2.95 22.98 14.38
CA LEU A 156 2.62 24.34 13.90
C LEU A 156 1.25 24.81 14.41
N PRO A 157 0.99 26.14 14.44
CA PRO A 157 -0.29 26.67 14.88
C PRO A 157 -1.49 26.06 14.14
N VAL A 158 -2.49 25.62 14.91
CA VAL A 158 -3.73 25.06 14.36
C VAL A 158 -4.59 26.19 13.77
N PRO A 159 -4.97 26.14 12.48
CA PRO A 159 -5.84 27.15 11.88
C PRO A 159 -7.20 27.21 12.57
N HIS A 160 -7.78 28.41 12.64
CA HIS A 160 -9.04 28.66 13.37
C HIS A 160 -10.22 27.82 12.86
N ASP A 161 -10.24 27.47 11.57
CA ASP A 161 -11.32 26.71 10.94
C ASP A 161 -11.18 25.18 11.08
N LYS A 162 -10.13 24.69 11.77
CA LYS A 162 -9.85 23.25 11.95
C LYS A 162 -10.18 22.78 13.36
N LYS A 163 -10.53 21.49 13.48
CA LYS A 163 -10.71 20.85 14.78
C LYS A 163 -9.35 20.55 15.38
N ARG A 164 -9.09 21.10 16.55
CA ARG A 164 -7.88 20.86 17.33
C ARG A 164 -7.98 19.52 18.07
N VAL A 165 -6.92 18.71 18.04
CA VAL A 165 -6.88 17.38 18.67
C VAL A 165 -5.72 17.30 19.65
N PRO A 166 -5.96 16.93 20.93
CA PRO A 166 -4.89 16.72 21.90
C PRO A 166 -3.91 15.63 21.46
N LYS A 167 -2.62 15.79 21.76
CA LYS A 167 -1.56 14.84 21.39
C LYS A 167 -1.84 13.40 21.82
N VAL A 168 -2.33 13.21 23.05
CA VAL A 168 -2.72 11.89 23.58
C VAL A 168 -3.83 11.22 22.75
N THR A 169 -4.76 12.01 22.20
CA THR A 169 -5.84 11.48 21.37
C THR A 169 -5.30 11.05 20.02
N PHE A 170 -4.45 11.89 19.40
CA PHE A 170 -3.76 11.54 18.16
C PHE A 170 -2.91 10.26 18.32
N ALA A 171 -2.12 10.15 19.38
CA ALA A 171 -1.30 8.97 19.65
C ALA A 171 -2.14 7.69 19.72
N ARG A 172 -3.25 7.70 20.46
CA ARG A 172 -4.16 6.54 20.58
C ARG A 172 -4.82 6.18 19.25
N LEU A 173 -5.24 7.18 18.47
CA LEU A 173 -5.83 6.96 17.14
C LEU A 173 -4.79 6.40 16.16
N LEU A 174 -3.57 6.91 16.19
CA LEU A 174 -2.48 6.44 15.34
C LEU A 174 -2.08 4.99 15.69
N ALA A 175 -1.96 4.67 16.98
CA ALA A 175 -1.72 3.30 17.44
C ALA A 175 -2.79 2.34 16.91
N LYS A 176 -4.07 2.74 16.96
CA LYS A 176 -5.18 1.93 16.41
C LYS A 176 -5.20 1.88 14.88
N ALA A 177 -4.75 2.92 14.19
CA ALA A 177 -4.65 2.91 12.73
C ALA A 177 -3.53 1.97 12.23
N LEU A 178 -2.50 1.75 13.04
CA LEU A 178 -1.36 0.87 12.73
C LEU A 178 -1.56 -0.58 13.22
N ASP A 179 -2.64 -0.85 13.95
CA ASP A 179 -3.08 -2.16 14.42
C ASP A 179 -4.53 -2.45 13.99
N PRO A 180 -4.81 -2.52 12.67
CA PRO A 180 -6.16 -2.80 12.16
C PRO A 180 -6.54 -4.28 12.33
N PRO A 181 -7.84 -4.61 12.35
CA PRO A 181 -8.29 -6.00 12.41
C PRO A 181 -7.89 -6.79 11.15
N ASP A 182 -7.77 -8.11 11.32
CA ASP A 182 -7.41 -9.08 10.27
C ASP A 182 -8.25 -8.94 8.98
N GLU A 183 -9.54 -8.65 9.12
CA GLU A 183 -10.47 -8.43 8.00
C GLU A 183 -9.98 -7.29 7.09
N LEU A 184 -9.45 -6.20 7.66
CA LEU A 184 -8.88 -5.10 6.88
C LEU A 184 -7.52 -5.46 6.29
N LEU A 185 -6.73 -6.27 6.97
CA LEU A 185 -5.40 -6.68 6.51
C LEU A 185 -5.46 -7.70 5.37
N THR A 186 -6.58 -8.42 5.22
CA THR A 186 -6.74 -9.49 4.24
C THR A 186 -6.62 -8.93 2.81
N LEU A 187 -5.64 -9.44 2.07
CA LEU A 187 -5.35 -9.04 0.70
C LEU A 187 -6.36 -9.67 -0.29
N PRO A 188 -7.04 -8.90 -1.16
CA PRO A 188 -8.05 -9.43 -2.07
C PRO A 188 -7.51 -10.55 -2.98
N PHE A 189 -6.27 -10.40 -3.45
CA PHE A 189 -5.59 -11.39 -4.29
C PHE A 189 -5.57 -12.81 -3.71
N THR A 190 -5.50 -12.94 -2.39
CA THR A 190 -5.46 -14.25 -1.71
C THR A 190 -6.79 -14.62 -1.06
N ALA A 191 -7.86 -13.84 -1.24
CA ALA A 191 -9.09 -14.02 -0.47
C ALA A 191 -9.81 -15.36 -0.74
N ASN A 192 -9.63 -15.96 -1.91
CA ASN A 192 -10.21 -17.27 -2.24
C ASN A 192 -9.29 -18.45 -1.90
N GLN A 193 -8.11 -18.20 -1.33
CA GLN A 193 -7.15 -19.23 -0.95
C GLN A 193 -7.39 -19.70 0.49
N GLU A 194 -6.99 -20.94 0.80
CA GLU A 194 -7.05 -21.48 2.17
C GLU A 194 -6.24 -20.63 3.15
N GLU A 195 -5.02 -20.26 2.76
CA GLU A 195 -4.15 -19.36 3.52
C GLU A 195 -4.20 -17.95 2.93
N GLN A 196 -4.86 -17.04 3.64
CA GLN A 196 -5.04 -15.65 3.21
C GLN A 196 -3.90 -14.76 3.72
N ALA A 197 -3.29 -13.98 2.83
CA ALA A 197 -2.26 -13.02 3.22
C ALA A 197 -2.89 -11.82 3.94
N LYS A 198 -2.43 -11.57 5.16
CA LYS A 198 -2.84 -10.43 6.00
C LYS A 198 -1.66 -9.49 6.20
N LEU A 199 -1.68 -8.34 5.53
CA LEU A 199 -0.54 -7.43 5.50
C LEU A 199 -0.94 -5.99 5.18
N PHE A 200 -0.02 -5.06 5.44
CA PHE A 200 -0.08 -3.70 4.88
C PHE A 200 0.51 -3.68 3.47
N VAL A 201 -0.06 -2.88 2.58
CA VAL A 201 0.50 -2.54 1.28
C VAL A 201 1.10 -1.14 1.34
N GLY A 202 2.23 -0.92 0.66
CA GLY A 202 2.95 0.35 0.71
C GLY A 202 3.43 0.87 -0.64
N LEU A 203 3.11 2.13 -0.95
CA LEU A 203 3.56 2.86 -2.15
C LEU A 203 4.45 4.05 -1.79
N LEU A 204 5.42 4.36 -2.64
CA LEU A 204 6.22 5.59 -2.55
C LEU A 204 5.80 6.52 -3.69
N LEU A 205 5.40 7.74 -3.36
CA LEU A 205 5.05 8.78 -4.32
C LEU A 205 6.10 9.90 -4.29
N ARG A 206 6.32 10.50 -5.46
CA ARG A 206 7.22 11.65 -5.66
C ARG A 206 6.51 12.85 -6.29
N PRO A 207 5.44 13.39 -5.67
CA PRO A 207 4.71 14.50 -6.26
C PRO A 207 5.60 15.74 -6.38
N ILE A 208 5.48 16.42 -7.52
CA ILE A 208 6.21 17.65 -7.83
C ILE A 208 5.68 18.77 -6.93
N VAL A 209 6.61 19.50 -6.30
CA VAL A 209 6.31 20.66 -5.44
C VAL A 209 6.83 21.94 -6.07
N VAL A 210 7.96 21.86 -6.76
CA VAL A 210 8.57 22.99 -7.46
C VAL A 210 8.79 22.58 -8.92
N PRO A 211 8.10 23.20 -9.89
CA PRO A 211 8.32 22.92 -11.31
C PRO A 211 9.67 23.46 -11.77
N GLU A 212 10.23 22.90 -12.85
CA GLU A 212 11.47 23.41 -13.44
C GLU A 212 11.29 24.82 -14.03
N VAL A 213 12.31 25.67 -13.87
CA VAL A 213 12.48 26.92 -14.61
C VAL A 213 13.85 26.88 -15.29
N PRO A 214 13.92 26.76 -16.63
CA PRO A 214 15.17 26.59 -17.35
C PRO A 214 16.21 27.67 -17.02
N GLY A 215 17.44 27.24 -16.70
CA GLY A 215 18.54 28.13 -16.32
C GLY A 215 18.45 28.74 -14.92
N VAL A 216 17.35 28.53 -14.18
CA VAL A 216 17.13 29.11 -12.84
C VAL A 216 17.08 28.03 -11.78
N LEU A 217 16.19 27.04 -11.92
CA LEU A 217 16.00 25.99 -10.92
C LEU A 217 15.49 24.70 -11.55
N LYS A 218 15.99 23.57 -11.04
CA LYS A 218 15.49 22.23 -11.40
C LYS A 218 14.22 21.91 -10.64
N GLU A 219 13.42 21.02 -11.21
CA GLU A 219 12.25 20.44 -10.55
C GLU A 219 12.63 19.83 -9.18
N LYS A 220 11.74 20.01 -8.19
CA LYS A 220 11.84 19.34 -6.89
C LYS A 220 10.53 18.66 -6.57
N SER A 221 10.63 17.42 -6.09
CA SER A 221 9.52 16.64 -5.56
C SER A 221 9.68 16.40 -4.07
N MET A 222 8.57 16.29 -3.36
CA MET A 222 8.56 15.71 -2.02
C MET A 222 8.39 14.20 -2.10
N GLU A 223 8.51 13.53 -0.96
CA GLU A 223 8.27 12.10 -0.86
C GLU A 223 7.06 11.85 0.03
N ILE A 224 6.16 10.97 -0.41
CA ILE A 224 5.01 10.53 0.37
C ILE A 224 5.04 9.01 0.47
N ARG A 225 4.91 8.51 1.69
CA ARG A 225 4.73 7.08 1.95
C ARG A 225 3.26 6.79 2.18
N PHE A 226 2.63 6.08 1.25
CA PHE A 226 1.24 5.67 1.35
C PHE A 226 1.17 4.24 1.88
N PHE A 227 0.59 4.04 3.05
CA PHE A 227 0.28 2.72 3.60
C PHE A 227 -1.23 2.51 3.64
N ALA A 228 -1.67 1.31 3.30
CA ALA A 228 -3.04 0.88 3.58
C ALA A 228 -3.08 -0.60 3.96
N PRO A 229 -4.08 -1.05 4.74
CA PRO A 229 -4.37 -2.46 4.91
C PRO A 229 -4.64 -3.15 3.57
N GLY A 230 -4.36 -4.46 3.47
CA GLY A 230 -4.48 -5.24 2.24
C GLY A 230 -5.82 -5.10 1.52
N SER A 231 -6.93 -5.12 2.26
CA SER A 231 -8.29 -4.99 1.69
C SER A 231 -8.54 -3.66 0.97
N LEU A 232 -7.72 -2.63 1.25
CA LEU A 232 -7.81 -1.29 0.71
C LEU A 232 -6.72 -1.01 -0.34
N VAL A 233 -6.10 -2.04 -0.91
CA VAL A 233 -5.07 -1.91 -1.95
C VAL A 233 -5.56 -1.15 -3.19
N SER A 234 -6.86 -1.14 -3.47
CA SER A 234 -7.48 -0.35 -4.55
C SER A 234 -7.26 1.15 -4.40
N ASN A 235 -6.99 1.66 -3.18
CA ASN A 235 -6.65 3.07 -2.96
C ASN A 235 -5.21 3.42 -3.41
N LEU A 236 -4.38 2.41 -3.69
CA LEU A 236 -2.99 2.57 -4.13
C LEU A 236 -2.81 2.27 -5.63
N ASP A 237 -3.85 1.83 -6.34
CA ASP A 237 -3.89 1.79 -7.81
C ASP A 237 -4.20 3.19 -8.38
#